data_AF-A0A930AHJ6-F1
#
_entry.id   AF-A0A930AHJ6-F1
#
_cell.length_a   1.000
_cell.length_b   1.000
_cell.length_c   1.000
_cell.angle_alpha   90.00
_cell.angle_beta   90.00
_cell.angle_gamma   90.00
#
_symmetry.space_group_name_H-M   'P 1'
#
loop_
_entity.id
_entity.type
_entity.pdbx_description
1 polymer ?
#
loop_
_entity_poly.entity_id
_entity_poly.type
_entity_poly.pdbx_seq_one_letter_code
_entity_poly.pdbx_strand_id
1 'polypeptide(L)'
;MKKKLLAGAITLLSVATLAACSKSSEGADLISMKGDVVTEHQFYEQVKNNPTAQQVLLNMAIEKVFEKQYGSEVTDKEVDDAVAEEQKKYGDSYQNVLSRAGMTPETRKAQIRTSKLVELAVKKAAESELTDEAYQKAFESYTPDVTAQIIRMD
;
A
#
# COMPACT_ATOMS: atom_id res chain seq x y z
N MET A 1 -29.19 -6.22 69.98
CA MET A 1 -27.78 -5.75 70.05
C MET A 1 -26.88 -6.74 69.31
N LYS A 2 -26.12 -6.23 68.33
CA LYS A 2 -24.76 -6.62 67.91
C LYS A 2 -24.50 -8.00 67.25
N LYS A 3 -24.32 -7.95 65.91
CA LYS A 3 -23.20 -8.45 65.04
C LYS A 3 -22.72 -9.91 65.28
N LYS A 4 -22.48 -10.74 64.25
CA LYS A 4 -21.47 -10.55 63.19
C LYS A 4 -21.76 -11.50 62.01
N LEU A 5 -21.85 -10.93 60.81
CA LEU A 5 -21.68 -11.59 59.51
C LEU A 5 -20.23 -11.40 59.08
N LEU A 6 -19.43 -12.45 59.04
CA LEU A 6 -18.10 -12.52 58.42
C LEU A 6 -17.76 -14.01 58.30
N ALA A 7 -17.16 -14.59 57.27
CA ALA A 7 -16.75 -14.21 55.93
C ALA A 7 -16.05 -15.49 55.44
N GLY A 8 -16.34 -15.99 54.24
CA GLY A 8 -15.72 -17.24 53.79
C GLY A 8 -16.16 -17.74 52.42
N ALA A 9 -16.44 -16.83 51.48
CA ALA A 9 -16.55 -17.15 50.07
C ALA A 9 -15.29 -16.63 49.37
N ILE A 10 -14.24 -17.46 49.33
CA ILE A 10 -13.09 -17.26 48.45
C ILE A 10 -13.25 -18.24 47.30
N THR A 11 -14.12 -17.88 46.37
CA THR A 11 -14.18 -18.52 45.05
C THR A 11 -14.51 -17.45 44.03
N LEU A 12 -13.69 -17.35 42.99
CA LEU A 12 -13.87 -16.57 41.74
C LEU A 12 -13.28 -15.15 41.71
N LEU A 13 -11.95 -15.04 41.80
CA LEU A 13 -11.24 -13.83 41.34
C LEU A 13 -10.12 -14.10 40.32
N SER A 14 -10.08 -15.30 39.71
CA SER A 14 -9.06 -15.67 38.72
C SER A 14 -9.50 -15.58 37.25
N VAL A 15 -10.64 -14.93 36.94
CA VAL A 15 -11.13 -14.78 35.54
C VAL A 15 -11.04 -13.32 35.03
N ALA A 16 -10.55 -12.38 35.85
CA ALA A 16 -10.54 -10.96 35.49
C ALA A 16 -9.21 -10.45 34.89
N THR A 17 -8.22 -11.30 34.66
CA THR A 17 -6.93 -10.86 34.07
C THR A 17 -6.92 -10.85 32.54
N LEU A 18 -7.95 -11.39 31.88
CA LEU A 18 -8.00 -11.47 30.41
C LEU A 18 -8.83 -10.36 29.74
N ALA A 19 -9.42 -9.45 30.52
CA ALA A 19 -10.25 -8.35 29.99
C ALA A 19 -9.48 -7.04 29.73
N ALA A 20 -8.14 -7.03 29.86
CA ALA A 20 -7.33 -5.85 29.51
C ALA A 20 -7.02 -5.74 28.00
N CYS A 21 -7.36 -6.76 27.20
CA CYS A 21 -7.34 -6.65 25.75
C CYS A 21 -8.52 -5.78 25.28
N SER A 22 -8.30 -4.45 25.10
CA SER A 22 -8.84 -3.72 23.92
C SER A 22 -8.71 -2.20 23.92
N LYS A 23 -8.27 -1.48 24.98
CA LYS A 23 -8.29 -0.01 24.97
C LYS A 23 -7.20 0.69 25.81
N SER A 24 -5.93 0.35 25.64
CA SER A 24 -4.83 1.22 26.10
C SER A 24 -4.37 2.14 24.96
N SER A 25 -3.77 3.28 25.29
CA SER A 25 -3.14 4.21 24.34
C SER A 25 -1.97 3.62 23.55
N GLU A 26 -1.64 2.34 23.79
CA GLU A 26 -0.47 1.66 23.24
C GLU A 26 -0.81 0.68 22.09
N GLY A 27 -2.09 0.54 21.73
CA GLY A 27 -2.53 -0.29 20.60
C GLY A 27 -2.53 -1.79 20.90
N ALA A 28 -2.52 -2.63 19.85
CA ALA A 28 -2.55 -4.09 20.00
C ALA A 28 -1.16 -4.68 20.35
N ASP A 29 -1.14 -5.83 21.02
CA ASP A 29 0.10 -6.58 21.28
C ASP A 29 0.58 -7.26 19.99
N LEU A 30 1.80 -6.94 19.56
CA LEU A 30 2.41 -7.53 18.35
C LEU A 30 3.24 -8.79 18.69
N ILE A 31 3.96 -8.76 19.81
CA ILE A 31 4.77 -9.88 20.30
C ILE A 31 4.53 -10.05 21.80
N SER A 32 4.25 -11.28 22.23
CA SER A 32 4.12 -11.62 23.65
C SER A 32 5.28 -12.52 24.11
N MET A 33 5.88 -12.15 25.23
CA MET A 33 6.98 -12.87 25.88
C MET A 33 6.63 -13.17 27.34
N LYS A 34 7.42 -14.03 28.00
CA LYS A 34 7.22 -14.31 29.43
C LYS A 34 7.47 -13.05 30.25
N GLY A 35 6.39 -12.38 30.65
CA GLY A 35 6.41 -11.21 31.52
C GLY A 35 6.51 -9.87 30.79
N ASP A 36 6.44 -9.84 29.45
CA ASP A 36 6.53 -8.60 28.69
C ASP A 36 5.81 -8.69 27.32
N VAL A 37 5.48 -7.55 26.73
CA VAL A 37 4.85 -7.44 25.41
C VAL A 37 5.47 -6.30 24.61
N VAL A 38 5.58 -6.50 23.30
CA VAL A 38 5.86 -5.43 22.35
C VAL A 38 4.54 -4.97 21.76
N THR A 39 4.16 -3.73 22.02
CA THR A 39 2.90 -3.14 21.54
C THR A 39 3.05 -2.48 20.17
N GLU A 40 1.93 -2.24 19.49
CA GLU A 40 1.87 -1.52 18.23
C GLU A 40 2.49 -0.12 18.34
N HIS A 41 2.21 0.60 19.43
CA HIS A 41 2.76 1.93 19.65
C HIS A 41 4.28 1.89 19.84
N GLN A 42 4.81 0.93 20.62
CA GLN A 42 6.25 0.77 20.81
C GLN A 42 6.95 0.45 19.49
N PHE A 43 6.36 -0.42 18.67
CA PHE A 43 6.88 -0.70 17.33
C PHE A 43 6.82 0.53 16.42
N TYR A 44 5.70 1.26 16.41
CA TYR A 44 5.53 2.48 15.63
C TYR A 44 6.59 3.54 15.98
N GLU A 45 6.83 3.78 17.27
CA GLU A 45 7.81 4.76 17.75
C GLU A 45 9.24 4.45 17.27
N GLN A 46 9.58 3.16 17.12
CA GLN A 46 10.85 2.73 16.55
C GLN A 46 10.86 2.84 15.01
N VAL A 47 9.82 2.32 14.36
CA VAL A 47 9.79 2.17 12.91
C VAL A 47 9.56 3.49 12.17
N LYS A 48 8.94 4.51 12.78
CA LYS A 48 8.71 5.82 12.13
C LYS A 48 9.99 6.56 11.71
N ASN A 49 11.12 6.21 12.32
CA ASN A 49 12.45 6.75 11.98
C ASN A 49 13.16 5.90 10.93
N ASN A 50 12.61 4.76 10.54
CA ASN A 50 13.17 3.91 9.50
C ASN A 50 12.89 4.52 8.10
N PRO A 51 13.90 4.69 7.24
CA PRO A 51 13.71 5.27 5.91
C PRO A 51 12.70 4.53 5.02
N THR A 52 12.62 3.20 5.15
CA THR A 52 11.67 2.39 4.37
C THR A 52 10.24 2.65 4.84
N ALA A 53 10.01 2.75 6.15
CA ALA A 53 8.69 3.08 6.69
C ALA A 53 8.25 4.52 6.35
N GLN A 54 9.19 5.46 6.32
CA GLN A 54 8.92 6.82 5.84
C GLN A 54 8.50 6.83 4.35
N GLN A 55 9.15 6.03 3.51
CA GLN A 55 8.75 5.87 2.11
C GLN A 55 7.35 5.25 1.99
N VAL A 56 7.02 4.26 2.82
CA VAL A 56 5.67 3.67 2.85
C VAL A 56 4.64 4.73 3.24
N LEU A 57 4.92 5.57 4.25
CA LEU A 57 4.04 6.67 4.64
C LEU A 57 3.86 7.71 3.52
N LEU A 58 4.94 8.07 2.82
CA LEU A 58 4.87 8.97 1.66
C LEU A 58 4.00 8.36 0.55
N ASN A 59 4.19 7.08 0.22
CA ASN A 59 3.40 6.40 -0.79
C ASN A 59 1.91 6.36 -0.41
N MET A 60 1.58 6.10 0.85
CA MET A 60 0.19 6.17 1.35
C MET A 60 -0.41 7.57 1.24
N ALA A 61 0.39 8.62 1.50
CA ALA A 61 -0.06 9.99 1.35
C ALA A 61 -0.34 10.33 -0.12
N ILE A 62 0.57 9.96 -1.03
CA ILE A 62 0.39 10.09 -2.48
C ILE A 62 -0.89 9.36 -2.91
N GLU A 63 -1.04 8.08 -2.54
CA GLU A 63 -2.22 7.30 -2.86
C GLU A 63 -3.50 8.02 -2.41
N LYS A 64 -3.60 8.45 -1.15
CA LYS A 64 -4.80 9.14 -0.65
C LYS A 64 -5.09 10.45 -1.36
N VAL A 65 -4.06 11.25 -1.68
CA VAL A 65 -4.24 12.53 -2.37
C VAL A 65 -4.72 12.31 -3.79
N PHE A 66 -4.08 11.41 -4.52
CA PHE A 66 -4.41 11.16 -5.92
C PHE A 66 -5.72 10.38 -6.08
N GLU A 67 -6.03 9.45 -5.16
CA GLU A 67 -7.33 8.78 -5.11
C GLU A 67 -8.45 9.81 -4.89
N LYS A 68 -8.25 10.78 -3.99
CA LYS A 68 -9.23 11.84 -3.75
C LYS A 68 -9.45 12.74 -4.98
N GLN A 69 -8.40 13.03 -5.75
CA GLN A 69 -8.47 13.96 -6.88
C GLN A 69 -8.90 13.29 -8.19
N TYR A 70 -8.45 12.05 -8.42
CA TYR A 70 -8.54 11.36 -9.72
C TYR A 70 -9.16 9.96 -9.62
N GLY A 71 -9.51 9.48 -8.42
CA GLY A 71 -10.03 8.12 -8.18
C GLY A 71 -11.29 7.78 -8.97
N SER A 72 -12.13 8.78 -9.26
CA SER A 72 -13.33 8.61 -10.09
C SER A 72 -13.04 8.40 -11.57
N GLU A 73 -11.84 8.77 -12.03
CA GLU A 73 -11.42 8.67 -13.43
C GLU A 73 -10.62 7.40 -13.72
N VAL A 74 -10.04 6.77 -12.69
CA VAL A 74 -9.37 5.47 -12.80
C VAL A 74 -10.32 4.38 -12.30
N THR A 75 -10.87 3.62 -13.24
CA THR A 75 -11.83 2.56 -12.94
C THR A 75 -11.13 1.32 -12.40
N ASP A 76 -11.82 0.56 -11.54
CA ASP A 76 -11.29 -0.71 -11.05
C ASP A 76 -11.04 -1.70 -12.18
N LYS A 77 -11.82 -1.61 -13.27
CA LYS A 77 -11.61 -2.42 -14.48
C LYS A 77 -10.24 -2.17 -15.12
N GLU A 78 -9.82 -0.91 -15.26
CA GLU A 78 -8.51 -0.60 -15.83
C GLU A 78 -7.36 -1.10 -14.96
N VAL A 79 -7.55 -1.07 -13.64
CA VAL A 79 -6.60 -1.63 -12.67
C VAL A 79 -6.55 -3.16 -12.81
N ASP A 80 -7.72 -3.81 -12.86
CA ASP A 80 -7.84 -5.26 -12.99
C ASP A 80 -7.25 -5.77 -14.31
N ASP A 81 -7.50 -5.07 -15.42
CA ASP A 81 -6.94 -5.41 -16.73
C ASP A 81 -5.40 -5.31 -16.70
N ALA A 82 -4.83 -4.28 -16.05
CA ALA A 82 -3.38 -4.14 -15.88
C ALA A 82 -2.76 -5.22 -14.98
N VAL A 83 -3.44 -5.59 -13.88
CA VAL A 83 -3.04 -6.72 -13.03
C VAL A 83 -3.06 -8.02 -13.84
N ALA A 84 -4.10 -8.25 -14.63
CA ALA A 84 -4.22 -9.45 -15.46
C ALA A 84 -3.14 -9.52 -16.54
N GLU A 85 -2.80 -8.39 -17.17
CA GLU A 85 -1.66 -8.33 -18.11
C GLU A 85 -0.33 -8.62 -17.41
N GLU A 86 -0.11 -8.08 -16.21
CA GLU A 86 1.09 -8.38 -15.44
C GLU A 86 1.17 -9.86 -15.04
N GLN A 87 0.06 -10.44 -14.59
CA GLN A 87 -0.03 -11.87 -14.28
C GLN A 87 0.24 -12.74 -15.51
N LYS A 88 -0.26 -12.36 -16.69
CA LYS A 88 0.04 -13.07 -17.95
C LYS A 88 1.52 -13.02 -18.31
N LYS A 89 2.20 -11.90 -18.06
CA LYS A 89 3.63 -11.73 -18.33
C LYS A 89 4.49 -12.63 -17.44
N TYR A 90 4.13 -12.78 -16.16
CA TYR A 90 4.91 -13.55 -15.20
C TYR A 90 4.46 -15.02 -15.05
N GLY A 91 3.23 -15.35 -15.43
CA GLY A 91 2.64 -16.67 -15.31
C GLY A 91 2.77 -17.24 -13.89
N ASP A 92 3.20 -18.49 -13.79
CA ASP A 92 3.37 -19.21 -12.52
C ASP A 92 4.40 -18.56 -11.57
N SER A 93 5.27 -17.68 -12.08
CA SER A 93 6.26 -16.97 -11.27
C SER A 93 5.70 -15.73 -10.56
N TYR A 94 4.46 -15.32 -10.85
CA TYR A 94 3.90 -14.06 -10.32
C TYR A 94 3.96 -13.97 -8.79
N GLN A 95 3.54 -15.02 -8.08
CA GLN A 95 3.60 -15.09 -6.61
C GLN A 95 5.03 -14.94 -6.07
N ASN A 96 6.00 -15.60 -6.72
CA ASN A 96 7.41 -15.51 -6.33
C ASN A 96 7.98 -14.11 -6.56
N VAL A 97 7.60 -13.45 -7.65
CA VAL A 97 7.98 -12.06 -7.94
C VAL A 97 7.41 -11.12 -6.88
N LEU A 98 6.14 -11.24 -6.53
CA LEU A 98 5.53 -10.43 -5.48
C LEU A 98 6.18 -10.64 -4.11
N SER A 99 6.43 -11.89 -3.73
CA SER A 99 7.05 -12.21 -2.45
C SER A 99 8.47 -11.65 -2.33
N ARG A 100 9.26 -11.67 -3.42
CA ARG A 100 10.60 -11.03 -3.46
C ARG A 100 10.53 -9.52 -3.30
N ALA A 101 9.44 -8.90 -3.75
CA ALA A 101 9.18 -7.47 -3.56
C ALA A 101 8.52 -7.16 -2.20
N GLY A 102 8.27 -8.16 -1.35
CA GLY A 102 7.55 -7.97 -0.09
C GLY A 102 6.08 -7.59 -0.27
N MET A 103 5.47 -8.00 -1.38
CA MET A 103 4.10 -7.65 -1.76
C MET A 103 3.17 -8.85 -1.77
N THR A 104 1.88 -8.58 -1.56
CA THR A 104 0.77 -9.49 -1.83
C THR A 104 0.06 -9.06 -3.13
N PRO A 105 -0.79 -9.91 -3.72
CA PRO A 105 -1.61 -9.52 -4.87
C PRO A 105 -2.45 -8.27 -4.61
N GLU A 106 -2.95 -8.11 -3.39
CA GLU A 106 -3.74 -6.95 -2.97
C GLU A 106 -2.89 -5.68 -2.90
N THR A 107 -1.74 -5.72 -2.22
CA THR A 107 -0.85 -4.55 -2.15
C THR A 107 -0.30 -4.17 -3.52
N ARG A 108 -0.07 -5.15 -4.41
CA ARG A 108 0.33 -4.89 -5.79
C ARG A 108 -0.79 -4.22 -6.59
N LYS A 109 -2.02 -4.69 -6.45
CA LYS A 109 -3.19 -4.05 -7.09
C LYS A 109 -3.34 -2.60 -6.65
N ALA A 110 -3.21 -2.33 -5.35
CA ALA A 110 -3.22 -0.96 -4.82
C ALA A 110 -2.09 -0.11 -5.42
N GLN A 111 -0.87 -0.65 -5.50
CA GLN A 111 0.25 0.05 -6.12
C GLN A 111 0.02 0.37 -7.60
N ILE A 112 -0.55 -0.57 -8.38
CA ILE A 112 -0.89 -0.35 -9.80
C ILE A 112 -1.94 0.76 -9.91
N ARG A 113 -2.94 0.78 -9.01
CA ARG A 113 -3.93 1.87 -8.95
C ARG A 113 -3.26 3.21 -8.68
N THR A 114 -2.38 3.30 -7.69
CA THR A 114 -1.60 4.52 -7.41
C THR A 114 -0.80 4.98 -8.63
N SER A 115 -0.11 4.06 -9.32
CA SER A 115 0.65 4.38 -10.53
C SER A 115 -0.23 4.95 -11.63
N LYS A 116 -1.42 4.37 -11.87
CA LYS A 116 -2.38 4.89 -12.86
C LYS A 116 -2.91 6.27 -12.51
N LEU A 117 -3.19 6.54 -11.23
CA LEU A 117 -3.65 7.86 -10.79
C LEU A 117 -2.58 8.93 -10.99
N VAL A 118 -1.32 8.60 -10.67
CA VAL A 118 -0.19 9.50 -10.90
C VAL A 118 0.02 9.71 -12.40
N GLU A 119 -0.02 8.66 -13.21
CA GLU A 119 0.09 8.76 -14.67
C GLU A 119 -1.02 9.64 -15.27
N LEU A 120 -2.26 9.48 -14.81
CA LEU A 120 -3.38 10.31 -15.26
C LEU A 120 -3.18 11.79 -14.90
N ALA A 121 -2.73 12.07 -13.68
CA ALA A 121 -2.46 13.44 -13.24
C ALA A 121 -1.32 14.09 -14.04
N VAL A 122 -0.23 13.34 -14.27
CA VAL A 122 0.90 13.79 -15.09
C VAL A 122 0.45 14.01 -16.53
N LYS A 123 -0.37 13.12 -17.09
CA LYS A 123 -0.95 13.27 -18.42
C LYS A 123 -1.78 14.55 -18.52
N LYS A 124 -2.67 14.81 -17.56
CA LYS A 124 -3.49 16.04 -17.54
C LYS A 124 -2.63 17.31 -17.46
N ALA A 125 -1.60 17.30 -16.62
CA ALA A 125 -0.66 18.42 -16.51
C ALA A 125 0.09 18.62 -17.84
N ALA A 126 0.64 17.54 -18.41
CA ALA A 126 1.35 17.59 -19.68
C ALA A 126 0.44 18.09 -20.82
N GLU A 127 -0.78 17.57 -20.94
CA GLU A 127 -1.77 18.01 -21.94
C GLU A 127 -2.08 19.51 -21.82
N SER A 128 -2.11 20.05 -20.60
CA SER A 128 -2.32 21.48 -20.37
C SER A 128 -1.11 22.36 -20.71
N GLU A 129 0.09 21.78 -20.76
CA GLU A 129 1.35 22.46 -21.09
C GLU A 129 1.75 22.31 -22.56
N LEU A 130 0.99 21.55 -23.37
CA LEU A 130 1.27 21.40 -24.79
C LEU A 130 1.08 22.74 -25.54
N THR A 131 2.14 23.19 -26.19
CA THR A 131 2.15 24.40 -27.03
C THR A 131 2.31 24.06 -28.51
N ASP A 132 1.88 24.97 -29.38
CA ASP A 132 2.07 24.83 -30.84
C ASP A 132 3.55 24.66 -31.21
N GLU A 133 4.46 25.34 -30.50
CA GLU A 133 5.90 25.20 -30.67
C GLU A 133 6.39 23.79 -30.32
N ALA A 134 5.85 23.18 -29.25
CA ALA A 134 6.18 21.80 -28.88
C ALA A 134 5.69 20.82 -29.96
N TYR A 135 4.49 21.03 -30.51
CA TYR A 135 3.97 20.25 -31.62
C TYR A 135 4.81 20.41 -32.89
N GLN A 136 5.16 21.64 -33.27
CA GLN A 136 5.98 21.89 -34.46
C GLN A 136 7.33 21.19 -34.35
N LYS A 137 8.01 21.34 -33.20
CA LYS A 137 9.30 20.68 -32.96
C LYS A 137 9.19 19.15 -33.02
N ALA A 138 8.13 18.59 -32.45
CA ALA A 138 7.88 17.15 -32.53
C ALA A 138 7.64 16.70 -33.98
N PHE A 139 6.82 17.45 -34.72
CA PHE A 139 6.49 17.18 -36.12
C PHE A 139 7.72 17.23 -37.03
N GLU A 140 8.62 18.20 -36.85
CA GLU A 140 9.87 18.30 -37.61
C GLU A 140 10.78 17.07 -37.46
N SER A 141 10.76 16.43 -36.28
CA SER A 141 11.53 15.21 -35.99
C SER A 141 10.78 13.92 -36.32
N TYR A 142 9.47 14.00 -36.54
CA TYR A 142 8.62 12.83 -36.70
C TYR A 142 8.75 12.27 -38.12
N THR A 143 9.10 10.99 -38.21
CA THR A 143 9.03 10.23 -39.45
C THR A 143 7.87 9.24 -39.32
N PRO A 144 6.93 9.21 -40.27
CA PRO A 144 5.80 8.28 -40.21
C PRO A 144 6.28 6.83 -40.31
N ASP A 145 5.44 5.90 -39.86
CA ASP A 145 5.75 4.48 -39.91
C ASP A 145 6.08 4.02 -41.34
N VAL A 146 7.21 3.32 -41.47
CA VAL A 146 7.69 2.76 -42.74
C VAL A 146 7.88 1.25 -42.62
N THR A 147 7.67 0.54 -43.74
CA THR A 147 7.97 -0.89 -43.84
C THR A 147 9.37 -1.09 -44.39
N ALA A 148 10.21 -1.83 -43.68
CA ALA A 148 11.57 -2.16 -44.11
C ALA A 148 11.88 -3.65 -43.84
N GLN A 149 12.86 -4.18 -44.58
CA GLN A 149 13.45 -5.48 -44.29
C GLN A 149 14.79 -5.25 -43.59
N ILE A 150 14.95 -5.78 -42.37
CA ILE A 150 16.14 -5.58 -41.55
C ILE A 150 16.71 -6.97 -41.22
N ILE A 151 17.96 -7.21 -41.59
CA ILE A 151 18.71 -8.42 -41.22
C ILE A 151 19.77 -8.00 -40.20
N ARG A 152 19.62 -8.44 -38.94
CA ARG A 152 20.61 -8.26 -37.88
C ARG A 152 21.49 -9.51 -37.82
N MET A 153 22.80 -9.36 -37.91
CA MET A 153 23.79 -10.44 -37.72
C MET A 153 24.51 -10.26 -36.37
N ASP A 154 24.95 -11.37 -35.79
CA ASP A 154 25.61 -11.45 -34.47
C ASP A 154 27.06 -10.97 -34.50
#